data_AF-A0A958E417-F1
#
_entry.id   AF-A0A958E417-F1
#
_cell.length_a   1.000
_cell.length_b   1.000
_cell.length_c   1.000
_cell.angle_alpha   90.00
_cell.angle_beta   90.00
_cell.angle_gamma   90.00
#
_symmetry.space_group_name_H-M   'P 1'
#
loop_
_entity.id
_entity.type
_entity.pdbx_description
1 polymer ?
#
loop_
_entity_poly.entity_id
_entity_poly.type
_entity_poly.pdbx_seq_one_letter_code
_entity_poly.pdbx_strand_id
1 'polypeptide(L)'
;MSLKSFYRNPFKATTITVERLVKFCKDHLERLTAYNVDDALTATINETAPLLDALNAAVNAEDTSAVTQLSLTQKMTATMKAFKKDVSRDEGLIRHTWGAGTPEYRQFFPNGVSEYSTASLTDAEILMSRFVSSATAHVATLGQAFADKFSAHLSNFSAARKAQLQQFGEVSEAKADVREKREAMETQLLKNIHTLGTQFTANGNRSMNFFDESLLRRSKRTKVETPPAE
;
A
#
# COMPACT_ATOMS: atom_id res chain seq x y z
N MET A 1 -0.58 -44.16 5.98
CA MET A 1 -0.77 -42.90 6.74
C MET A 1 0.59 -42.48 7.27
N SER A 2 1.07 -41.25 7.01
CA SER A 2 2.40 -40.80 7.46
C SER A 2 2.25 -39.89 8.67
N LEU A 3 3.01 -40.12 9.75
CA LEU A 3 2.98 -39.27 10.94
C LEU A 3 3.32 -37.79 10.63
N LYS A 4 4.07 -37.55 9.54
CA LYS A 4 4.38 -36.18 9.06
C LYS A 4 3.13 -35.36 8.72
N SER A 5 2.02 -35.98 8.35
CA SER A 5 0.80 -35.24 7.99
C SER A 5 0.17 -34.52 9.18
N PHE A 6 0.37 -35.00 10.41
CA PHE A 6 -0.18 -34.38 11.62
C PHE A 6 0.54 -33.08 11.99
N TYR A 7 1.77 -32.88 11.54
CA TYR A 7 2.58 -31.70 11.87
C TYR A 7 2.58 -30.65 10.75
N ARG A 8 1.87 -30.91 9.65
CA ARG A 8 1.74 -29.94 8.56
C ARG A 8 0.75 -28.85 8.96
N ASN A 9 1.18 -27.60 8.94
CA ASN A 9 0.29 -26.47 9.20
C ASN A 9 -0.67 -26.26 8.00
N PRO A 10 -2.00 -26.50 8.14
CA PRO A 10 -2.95 -26.32 7.05
C PRO A 10 -3.22 -24.83 6.75
N PHE A 11 -2.98 -23.94 7.72
CA PHE A 11 -3.25 -22.50 7.60
C PHE A 11 -2.19 -21.77 6.77
N LYS A 12 -0.98 -22.34 6.63
CA LYS A 12 0.10 -21.86 5.75
C LYS A 12 -0.21 -21.95 4.25
N ALA A 13 -1.39 -22.45 3.86
CA ALA A 13 -1.76 -22.56 2.46
C ALA A 13 -1.84 -21.18 1.79
N THR A 14 -1.17 -21.01 0.64
CA THR A 14 -1.16 -19.77 -0.14
C THR A 14 -2.53 -19.40 -0.72
N THR A 15 -3.47 -20.35 -0.75
CA THR A 15 -4.85 -20.15 -1.18
C THR A 15 -5.72 -19.45 -0.13
N ILE A 16 -5.27 -19.41 1.13
CA ILE A 16 -5.92 -18.69 2.22
C ILE A 16 -5.40 -17.25 2.21
N THR A 17 -6.30 -16.30 1.98
CA THR A 17 -5.97 -14.86 2.05
C THR A 17 -5.95 -14.39 3.50
N VAL A 18 -5.24 -13.29 3.77
CA VAL A 18 -5.13 -12.74 5.13
C VAL A 18 -6.51 -12.38 5.69
N GLU A 19 -7.40 -11.82 4.89
CA GLU A 19 -8.75 -11.42 5.31
C GLU A 19 -9.60 -12.64 5.69
N ARG A 20 -9.48 -13.74 4.95
CA ARG A 20 -10.15 -15.00 5.29
C ARG A 20 -9.61 -15.59 6.57
N LEU A 21 -8.29 -15.56 6.73
CA LEU A 21 -7.65 -16.04 7.96
C LEU A 21 -8.11 -15.22 9.17
N VAL A 22 -8.11 -13.89 9.07
CA VAL A 22 -8.61 -13.00 10.13
C VAL A 22 -10.07 -13.30 10.47
N LYS A 23 -10.94 -13.46 9.47
CA LYS A 23 -12.35 -13.82 9.69
C LYS A 23 -12.50 -15.16 10.41
N PHE A 24 -11.73 -16.16 9.98
CA PHE A 24 -11.69 -17.47 10.61
C PHE A 24 -11.20 -17.38 12.06
N CYS A 25 -10.12 -16.64 12.33
CA CYS A 25 -9.59 -16.47 13.69
C CYS A 25 -10.58 -15.78 14.63
N LYS A 26 -11.32 -14.78 14.13
CA LYS A 26 -12.39 -14.11 14.91
C LYS A 26 -13.47 -15.11 15.31
N ASP A 27 -14.02 -15.86 14.35
CA ASP A 27 -15.02 -16.89 14.62
C ASP A 27 -14.48 -17.99 15.57
N HIS A 28 -13.24 -18.43 15.38
CA HIS A 28 -12.58 -19.38 16.26
C HIS A 28 -12.47 -18.87 17.71
N LEU A 29 -12.04 -17.62 17.91
CA LEU A 29 -11.91 -17.03 19.24
C LEU A 29 -13.26 -16.85 19.95
N GLU A 30 -14.29 -16.42 19.22
CA GLU A 30 -15.66 -16.33 19.75
C GLU A 30 -16.18 -17.71 20.18
N ARG A 31 -15.93 -18.76 19.41
CA ARG A 31 -16.30 -20.14 19.77
C ARG A 31 -15.54 -20.64 20.99
N LEU A 32 -14.23 -20.39 21.08
CA LEU A 32 -13.44 -20.75 22.26
C LEU A 32 -14.03 -20.09 23.51
N THR A 33 -14.35 -18.79 23.44
CA THR A 33 -14.95 -18.03 24.54
C THR A 33 -16.33 -18.56 24.92
N ALA A 34 -17.21 -18.79 23.93
CA ALA A 34 -18.58 -19.25 24.17
C ALA A 34 -18.65 -20.64 24.83
N TYR A 35 -17.65 -21.50 24.59
CA TYR A 35 -17.59 -22.86 25.12
C TYR A 35 -16.56 -23.04 26.24
N ASN A 36 -16.07 -21.95 26.84
CA ASN A 36 -15.10 -21.97 27.94
C ASN A 36 -15.73 -22.38 29.28
N VAL A 37 -16.20 -23.62 29.37
CA VAL A 37 -16.76 -24.19 30.60
C VAL A 37 -15.63 -24.47 31.60
N ASP A 38 -15.84 -24.09 32.86
CA ASP A 38 -14.88 -24.27 33.97
C ASP A 38 -13.46 -23.72 33.67
N ASP A 39 -13.38 -22.65 32.86
CA ASP A 39 -12.14 -22.00 32.43
C ASP A 39 -11.14 -22.91 31.69
N ALA A 40 -11.62 -24.05 31.17
CA ALA A 40 -10.78 -25.08 30.59
C ALA A 40 -10.09 -24.67 29.27
N LEU A 41 -10.50 -23.56 28.64
CA LEU A 41 -9.94 -22.99 27.41
C LEU A 41 -9.28 -21.63 27.63
N THR A 42 -9.27 -21.10 28.86
CA THR A 42 -8.76 -19.76 29.19
C THR A 42 -7.32 -19.55 28.75
N ALA A 43 -6.44 -20.56 28.90
CA ALA A 43 -5.07 -20.49 28.41
C ALA A 43 -4.99 -20.32 26.88
N THR A 44 -5.76 -21.11 26.13
CA THR A 44 -5.81 -21.03 24.66
C THR A 44 -6.36 -19.68 24.19
N ILE A 45 -7.39 -19.15 24.86
CA ILE A 45 -7.94 -17.82 24.60
C ILE A 45 -6.88 -16.73 24.81
N ASN A 46 -6.20 -16.75 25.95
CA ASN A 46 -5.19 -15.76 26.33
C ASN A 46 -3.96 -15.76 25.42
N GLU A 47 -3.61 -16.91 24.83
CA GLU A 47 -2.55 -16.99 23.82
C GLU A 47 -3.01 -16.53 22.43
N THR A 48 -4.29 -16.78 22.09
CA THR A 48 -4.82 -16.55 20.73
C THR A 48 -5.26 -15.10 20.52
N ALA A 49 -5.95 -14.49 21.48
CA ALA A 49 -6.47 -13.13 21.39
C ALA A 49 -5.40 -12.08 21.03
N PRO A 50 -4.26 -11.97 21.74
CA PRO A 50 -3.26 -10.95 21.42
C PRO A 50 -2.62 -11.13 20.03
N LEU A 51 -2.52 -12.36 19.53
CA LEU A 51 -2.00 -12.62 18.17
C LEU A 51 -3.01 -12.20 17.09
N LEU A 52 -4.30 -12.41 17.33
CA LEU A 52 -5.36 -11.93 16.45
C LEU A 52 -5.41 -10.40 16.42
N ASP A 53 -5.27 -9.74 17.57
CA ASP A 53 -5.23 -8.28 17.65
C ASP A 53 -4.01 -7.72 16.92
N ALA A 54 -2.83 -8.32 17.13
CA ALA A 54 -1.61 -7.93 16.42
C ALA A 54 -1.74 -8.09 14.90
N LEU A 55 -2.32 -9.20 14.42
CA LEU A 55 -2.56 -9.42 12.99
C LEU A 55 -3.56 -8.39 12.41
N ASN A 56 -4.67 -8.11 13.12
CA ASN A 56 -5.64 -7.10 12.67
C ASN A 56 -4.99 -5.71 12.60
N ALA A 57 -4.18 -5.34 13.60
CA ALA A 57 -3.49 -4.05 13.61
C ALA A 57 -2.51 -3.93 12.44
N ALA A 58 -1.72 -4.97 12.16
CA ALA A 58 -0.78 -5.01 11.03
C ALA A 58 -1.51 -4.85 9.68
N VAL A 59 -2.63 -5.54 9.48
CA VAL A 59 -3.44 -5.45 8.25
C VAL A 59 -4.00 -4.04 8.05
N ASN A 60 -4.52 -3.42 9.11
CA ASN A 60 -5.03 -2.05 9.04
C ASN A 60 -3.91 -1.03 8.75
N ALA A 61 -2.71 -1.25 9.29
CA ALA A 61 -1.53 -0.43 9.02
C ALA A 61 -1.07 -0.56 7.56
N GLU A 62 -1.04 -1.79 7.01
CA GLU A 62 -0.74 -2.03 5.59
C GLU A 62 -1.72 -1.28 4.68
N ASP A 63 -3.02 -1.39 4.93
CA ASP A 63 -4.05 -0.73 4.12
C ASP A 63 -3.91 0.81 4.18
N THR A 64 -3.73 1.36 5.38
CA THR A 64 -3.49 2.80 5.58
C THR A 64 -2.23 3.28 4.85
N SER A 65 -1.15 2.50 4.90
CA SER A 65 0.11 2.80 4.22
C SER A 65 -0.05 2.76 2.69
N ALA A 66 -0.79 1.79 2.17
CA ALA A 66 -1.08 1.69 0.74
C ALA A 66 -1.92 2.87 0.23
N VAL A 67 -2.95 3.28 0.96
CA VAL A 67 -3.76 4.48 0.63
C VAL A 67 -2.91 5.76 0.64
N THR A 68 -2.00 5.88 1.62
CA THR A 68 -1.07 7.01 1.71
C THR A 68 -0.11 7.04 0.51
N GLN A 69 0.41 5.88 0.10
CA GLN A 69 1.26 5.74 -1.10
C GLN A 69 0.55 6.22 -2.38
N LEU A 70 -0.72 5.86 -2.55
CA LEU A 70 -1.52 6.31 -3.69
C LEU A 70 -1.69 7.84 -3.68
N SER A 71 -2.02 8.40 -2.52
CA SER A 71 -2.22 9.84 -2.35
C SER A 71 -0.93 10.64 -2.63
N LEU A 72 0.22 10.18 -2.14
CA LEU A 72 1.51 10.81 -2.40
C LEU A 72 1.92 10.69 -3.88
N THR A 73 1.61 9.57 -4.53
CA THR A 73 1.85 9.39 -5.97
C THR A 73 1.01 10.36 -6.80
N GLN A 74 -0.25 10.57 -6.43
CA GLN A 74 -1.11 11.57 -7.06
C GLN A 74 -0.56 12.99 -6.85
N LYS A 75 -0.15 13.34 -5.63
CA LYS A 75 0.46 14.65 -5.32
C LYS A 75 1.71 14.91 -6.16
N MET A 76 2.62 13.94 -6.25
CA MET A 76 3.84 14.04 -7.06
C MET A 76 3.51 14.20 -8.56
N THR A 77 2.53 13.44 -9.06
CA THR A 77 2.09 13.56 -10.46
C THR A 77 1.46 14.93 -10.73
N ALA A 78 0.70 15.46 -9.78
CA ALA A 78 0.07 16.77 -9.87
C ALA A 78 1.09 17.91 -9.88
N THR A 79 2.14 17.87 -9.05
CA THR A 79 3.22 18.88 -9.06
C THR A 79 3.99 18.87 -10.37
N MET A 80 4.33 17.68 -10.91
CA MET A 80 4.95 17.57 -12.23
C MET A 80 4.07 18.13 -13.34
N LYS A 81 2.77 17.81 -13.33
CA LYS A 81 1.81 18.32 -14.31
C LYS A 81 1.66 19.84 -14.23
N ALA A 82 1.63 20.41 -13.02
CA ALA A 82 1.53 21.84 -12.80
C ALA A 82 2.76 22.57 -13.38
N PHE A 83 3.96 22.08 -13.09
CA PHE A 83 5.20 22.60 -13.67
C PHE A 83 5.17 22.56 -15.20
N LYS A 84 4.88 21.39 -15.81
CA LYS A 84 4.82 21.27 -17.29
C LYS A 84 3.82 22.24 -17.92
N LYS A 85 2.65 22.39 -17.31
CA LYS A 85 1.61 23.32 -17.77
C LYS A 85 2.11 24.76 -17.72
N ASP A 86 2.76 25.14 -16.63
CA ASP A 86 3.28 26.49 -16.43
C ASP A 86 4.46 26.80 -17.34
N VAL A 87 5.38 25.86 -17.57
CA VAL A 87 6.44 25.99 -18.56
C VAL A 87 5.87 26.22 -19.96
N SER A 88 4.89 25.41 -20.37
CA SER A 88 4.27 25.55 -21.69
C SER A 88 3.53 26.88 -21.85
N ARG A 89 2.86 27.36 -20.79
CA ARG A 89 2.12 28.62 -20.80
C ARG A 89 3.06 29.81 -20.85
N ASP A 90 4.13 29.76 -20.06
CA ASP A 90 5.04 30.88 -19.88
C ASP A 90 6.16 30.93 -20.94
N GLU A 91 6.27 29.91 -21.81
CA GLU A 91 7.16 30.01 -22.99
C GLU A 91 6.80 31.21 -23.88
N GLY A 92 5.51 31.51 -24.04
CA GLY A 92 5.08 32.66 -24.84
C GLY A 92 5.66 33.98 -24.31
N LEU A 93 5.76 34.13 -22.99
CA LEU A 93 6.40 35.29 -22.35
C LEU A 93 7.90 35.31 -22.66
N ILE A 94 8.62 34.20 -22.41
CA ILE A 94 10.06 34.10 -22.67
C ILE A 94 10.38 34.38 -24.16
N ARG A 95 9.60 33.79 -25.07
CA ARG A 95 9.73 34.02 -26.51
C ARG A 95 9.43 35.47 -26.88
N HIS A 96 8.43 36.10 -26.26
CA HIS A 96 8.13 37.51 -26.52
C HIS A 96 9.26 38.44 -26.05
N THR A 97 9.88 38.14 -24.91
CA THR A 97 10.95 38.95 -24.32
C THR A 97 12.24 38.92 -25.13
N TRP A 98 12.66 37.73 -25.61
CA TRP A 98 13.95 37.60 -26.30
C TRP A 98 13.87 37.04 -27.73
N GLY A 99 12.86 36.26 -28.07
CA GLY A 99 12.76 35.54 -29.33
C GLY A 99 13.41 34.15 -29.29
N ALA A 100 12.86 33.19 -30.04
CA ALA A 100 13.26 31.77 -29.96
C ALA A 100 14.70 31.48 -30.42
N GLY A 101 15.34 32.40 -31.14
CA GLY A 101 16.68 32.24 -31.69
C GLY A 101 17.81 32.64 -30.73
N THR A 102 17.51 33.28 -29.60
CA THR A 102 18.52 33.93 -28.78
C THR A 102 19.16 33.01 -27.75
N PRO A 103 20.38 33.34 -27.26
CA PRO A 103 21.01 32.62 -26.17
C PRO A 103 20.13 32.54 -24.91
N GLU A 104 19.42 33.61 -24.56
CA GLU A 104 18.56 33.68 -23.37
C GLU A 104 17.40 32.69 -23.47
N TYR A 105 16.72 32.62 -24.62
CA TYR A 105 15.67 31.62 -24.83
C TYR A 105 16.21 30.19 -24.73
N ARG A 106 17.39 29.93 -25.30
CA ARG A 106 18.03 28.60 -25.26
C ARG A 106 18.49 28.18 -23.87
N GLN A 107 18.70 29.09 -22.93
CA GLN A 107 18.99 28.73 -21.54
C GLN A 107 17.78 28.03 -20.90
N PHE A 108 16.56 28.52 -21.19
CA PHE A 108 15.33 27.85 -20.76
C PHE A 108 15.02 26.61 -21.59
N PHE A 109 15.17 26.67 -22.92
CA PHE A 109 14.70 25.65 -23.84
C PHE A 109 15.80 25.16 -24.80
N PRO A 110 16.88 24.52 -24.29
CA PRO A 110 18.01 24.11 -25.13
C PRO A 110 17.58 23.11 -26.22
N ASN A 111 16.64 22.22 -25.89
CA ASN A 111 16.06 21.24 -26.80
C ASN A 111 14.59 21.57 -27.15
N GLY A 112 14.19 22.85 -27.01
CA GLY A 112 12.82 23.30 -27.19
C GLY A 112 11.89 22.95 -26.03
N VAL A 113 10.64 23.42 -26.12
CA VAL A 113 9.61 23.23 -25.07
C VAL A 113 9.21 21.77 -24.93
N SER A 114 9.32 20.99 -26.01
CA SER A 114 8.94 19.58 -26.04
C SER A 114 9.67 18.75 -24.98
N GLU A 115 10.93 19.09 -24.69
CA GLU A 115 11.75 18.47 -23.64
C GLU A 115 11.03 18.42 -22.28
N TYR A 116 10.34 19.50 -21.92
CA TYR A 116 9.58 19.58 -20.68
C TYR A 116 8.26 18.84 -20.77
N SER A 117 7.56 18.93 -21.90
CA SER A 117 6.26 18.27 -22.08
C SER A 117 6.38 16.74 -21.97
N THR A 118 7.47 16.16 -22.49
CA THR A 118 7.74 14.72 -22.48
C THR A 118 8.62 14.27 -21.31
N ALA A 119 9.04 15.20 -20.43
CA ALA A 119 9.94 14.89 -19.32
C ALA A 119 9.43 13.73 -18.46
N SER A 120 10.32 12.78 -18.19
CA SER A 120 10.07 11.66 -17.27
C SER A 120 10.24 12.11 -15.81
N LEU A 121 9.86 11.25 -14.85
CA LEU A 121 10.16 11.49 -13.44
C LEU A 121 11.66 11.47 -13.13
N THR A 122 12.44 10.73 -13.91
CA THR A 122 13.89 10.64 -13.76
C THR A 122 14.56 11.98 -14.08
N ASP A 123 14.06 12.67 -15.10
CA ASP A 123 14.66 13.92 -15.59
C ASP A 123 14.06 15.17 -14.92
N ALA A 124 12.91 15.03 -14.26
CA ALA A 124 12.10 16.12 -13.75
C ALA A 124 12.89 17.14 -12.91
N GLU A 125 13.66 16.66 -11.93
CA GLU A 125 14.39 17.51 -11.00
C GLU A 125 15.52 18.28 -11.70
N ILE A 126 16.20 17.65 -12.67
CA ILE A 126 17.25 18.27 -13.47
C ILE A 126 16.65 19.38 -14.35
N LEU A 127 15.55 19.09 -15.04
CA LEU A 127 14.88 20.04 -15.92
C LEU A 127 14.27 21.21 -15.15
N MET A 128 13.63 20.95 -14.01
CA MET A 128 13.11 21.98 -13.11
C MET A 128 14.24 22.87 -12.57
N SER A 129 15.35 22.27 -12.13
CA SER A 129 16.50 23.02 -11.62
C SER A 129 17.10 23.94 -12.69
N ARG A 130 17.25 23.44 -13.93
CA ARG A 130 17.68 24.28 -15.06
C ARG A 130 16.73 25.45 -15.29
N PHE A 131 15.42 25.20 -15.30
CA PHE A 131 14.43 26.25 -15.51
C PHE A 131 14.49 27.31 -14.41
N VAL A 132 14.66 26.89 -13.15
CA VAL A 132 14.85 27.80 -12.00
C VAL A 132 16.13 28.61 -12.14
N SER A 133 17.25 27.98 -12.49
CA SER A 133 18.51 28.70 -12.70
C SER A 133 18.39 29.78 -13.78
N SER A 134 17.73 29.48 -14.90
CA SER A 134 17.47 30.45 -15.96
C SER A 134 16.51 31.56 -15.50
N ALA A 135 15.44 31.22 -14.76
CA ALA A 135 14.51 32.19 -14.23
C ALA A 135 15.20 33.17 -13.26
N THR A 136 16.06 32.65 -12.37
CA THR A 136 16.85 33.43 -11.42
C THR A 136 17.87 34.32 -12.10
N ALA A 137 18.56 33.82 -13.13
CA ALA A 137 19.55 34.60 -13.89
C ALA A 137 18.92 35.81 -14.60
N HIS A 138 17.64 35.71 -14.97
CA HIS A 138 16.91 36.75 -15.71
C HIS A 138 15.83 37.47 -14.89
N VAL A 139 15.94 37.46 -13.55
CA VAL A 139 14.97 38.12 -12.63
C VAL A 139 14.76 39.59 -12.96
N ALA A 140 15.81 40.31 -13.36
CA ALA A 140 15.70 41.73 -13.71
C ALA A 140 14.74 41.98 -14.88
N THR A 141 14.55 40.99 -15.76
CA THR A 141 13.70 41.09 -16.96
C THR A 141 12.34 40.43 -16.74
N LEU A 142 12.30 39.24 -16.14
CA LEU A 142 11.06 38.46 -15.95
C LEU A 142 10.33 38.77 -14.64
N GLY A 143 11.01 39.44 -13.71
CA GLY A 143 10.50 39.77 -12.38
C GLY A 143 10.67 38.65 -11.36
N GLN A 144 10.76 39.04 -10.09
CA GLN A 144 10.96 38.12 -8.98
C GLN A 144 9.84 37.08 -8.87
N ALA A 145 8.58 37.48 -9.11
CA ALA A 145 7.43 36.58 -9.05
C ALA A 145 7.53 35.40 -10.04
N PHE A 146 8.20 35.59 -11.18
CA PHE A 146 8.46 34.52 -12.14
C PHE A 146 9.46 33.50 -11.59
N ALA A 147 10.59 33.97 -11.06
CA ALA A 147 11.60 33.11 -10.45
C ALA A 147 11.06 32.36 -9.22
N ASP A 148 10.29 33.05 -8.37
CA ASP A 148 9.66 32.46 -7.18
C ASP A 148 8.69 31.33 -7.56
N LYS A 149 7.88 31.54 -8.61
CA LYS A 149 6.94 30.54 -9.10
C LYS A 149 7.64 29.23 -9.48
N PHE A 150 8.70 29.29 -10.28
CA PHE A 150 9.40 28.08 -10.71
C PHE A 150 10.25 27.47 -9.60
N SER A 151 10.79 28.28 -8.69
CA SER A 151 11.45 27.79 -7.48
C SER A 151 10.47 27.02 -6.58
N ALA A 152 9.23 27.50 -6.46
CA ALA A 152 8.17 26.81 -5.74
C ALA A 152 7.79 25.48 -6.40
N HIS A 153 7.76 25.39 -7.74
CA HIS A 153 7.55 24.12 -8.45
C HIS A 153 8.61 23.08 -8.11
N LEU A 154 9.90 23.46 -8.17
CA LEU A 154 11.01 22.57 -7.81
C LEU A 154 10.89 22.11 -6.35
N SER A 155 10.70 23.04 -5.41
CA SER A 155 10.56 22.73 -3.99
C SER A 155 9.40 21.77 -3.71
N ASN A 156 8.22 22.05 -4.30
CA ASN A 156 7.03 21.20 -4.16
C ASN A 156 7.23 19.81 -4.76
N PHE A 157 7.89 19.72 -5.92
CA PHE A 157 8.21 18.44 -6.54
C PHE A 157 9.18 17.62 -5.69
N SER A 158 10.33 18.19 -5.29
CA SER A 158 11.32 17.49 -4.48
C SER A 158 10.75 17.04 -3.13
N ALA A 159 9.93 17.86 -2.48
CA ALA A 159 9.22 17.49 -1.25
C ALA A 159 8.23 16.34 -1.47
N ALA A 160 7.42 16.39 -2.54
CA ALA A 160 6.47 15.32 -2.87
C ALA A 160 7.19 14.02 -3.23
N ARG A 161 8.30 14.09 -3.98
CA ARG A 161 9.10 12.93 -4.38
C ARG A 161 9.78 12.28 -3.17
N LYS A 162 10.36 13.08 -2.27
CA LYS A 162 10.95 12.57 -1.02
C LYS A 162 9.92 11.83 -0.17
N ALA A 163 8.75 12.43 0.03
CA ALA A 163 7.66 11.79 0.79
C ALA A 163 7.20 10.48 0.13
N GLN A 164 7.06 10.46 -1.21
CA GLN A 164 6.68 9.24 -1.94
C GLN A 164 7.72 8.12 -1.76
N LEU A 165 9.01 8.44 -1.84
CA LEU A 165 10.09 7.45 -1.67
C LEU A 165 10.14 6.89 -0.25
N GLN A 166 9.92 7.73 0.77
CA GLN A 166 9.81 7.28 2.16
C GLN A 166 8.63 6.31 2.33
N GLN A 167 7.46 6.64 1.77
CA GLN A 167 6.28 5.79 1.84
C GLN A 167 6.50 4.40 1.20
N PHE A 168 7.32 4.29 0.16
CA PHE A 168 7.65 2.98 -0.42
C PHE A 168 8.37 2.07 0.57
N GLY A 169 9.23 2.64 1.43
CA GLY A 169 9.84 1.93 2.54
C GLY A 169 8.79 1.46 3.55
N GLU A 170 7.93 2.36 4.00
CA GLU A 170 6.87 2.06 4.98
C GLU A 170 5.88 0.99 4.49
N VAL A 171 5.48 1.00 3.22
CA VAL A 171 4.63 -0.04 2.64
C VAL A 171 5.33 -1.40 2.63
N SER A 172 6.63 -1.42 2.36
CA SER A 172 7.41 -2.66 2.38
C SER A 172 7.53 -3.22 3.79
N GLU A 173 7.74 -2.36 4.78
CA GLU A 173 7.79 -2.74 6.20
C GLU A 173 6.44 -3.25 6.69
N ALA A 174 5.34 -2.57 6.35
CA ALA A 174 3.99 -3.00 6.73
C ALA A 174 3.64 -4.38 6.15
N LYS A 175 4.03 -4.66 4.90
CA LYS A 175 3.87 -5.99 4.28
C LYS A 175 4.67 -7.08 4.98
N ALA A 176 5.89 -6.74 5.41
CA ALA A 176 6.73 -7.68 6.16
C ALA A 176 6.10 -7.98 7.54
N ASP A 177 5.57 -6.96 8.22
CA ASP A 177 4.91 -7.11 9.51
C ASP A 177 3.65 -7.98 9.41
N VAL A 178 2.79 -7.75 8.41
CA VAL A 178 1.61 -8.60 8.15
C VAL A 178 2.02 -10.06 7.94
N ARG A 179 3.10 -10.31 7.18
CA ARG A 179 3.61 -11.68 6.97
C ARG A 179 4.08 -12.32 8.28
N GLU A 180 4.80 -11.57 9.11
CA GLU A 180 5.28 -12.04 10.41
C GLU A 180 4.11 -12.37 11.35
N LYS A 181 3.15 -11.44 11.52
CA LYS A 181 1.99 -11.67 12.41
C LYS A 181 1.09 -12.78 11.89
N ARG A 182 0.97 -12.92 10.57
CA ARG A 182 0.26 -14.05 9.95
C ARG A 182 0.92 -15.36 10.33
N GLU A 183 2.23 -15.49 10.21
CA GLU A 183 2.93 -16.74 10.52
C GLU A 183 2.81 -17.12 12.01
N ALA A 184 2.86 -16.13 12.90
CA ALA A 184 2.59 -16.33 14.33
C ALA A 184 1.17 -16.86 14.57
N MET A 185 0.17 -16.23 13.95
CA MET A 185 -1.24 -16.63 14.06
C MET A 185 -1.49 -18.04 13.51
N GLU A 186 -0.96 -18.36 12.32
CA GLU A 186 -1.06 -19.69 11.72
C GLU A 186 -0.45 -20.77 12.61
N THR A 187 0.67 -20.46 13.26
CA THR A 187 1.33 -21.37 14.21
C THR A 187 0.46 -21.58 15.45
N GLN A 188 -0.14 -20.52 15.99
CA GLN A 188 -1.06 -20.63 17.13
C GLN A 188 -2.30 -21.44 16.77
N LEU A 189 -2.90 -21.24 15.59
CA LEU A 189 -4.05 -22.05 15.16
C LEU A 189 -3.71 -23.55 15.08
N LEU A 190 -2.51 -23.91 14.63
CA LEU A 190 -2.06 -25.31 14.64
C LEU A 190 -1.94 -25.84 16.08
N LYS A 191 -1.38 -25.05 17.01
CA LYS A 191 -1.36 -25.42 18.44
C LYS A 191 -2.77 -25.62 18.98
N ASN A 192 -3.70 -24.72 18.67
CA ASN A 192 -5.09 -24.83 19.11
C ASN A 192 -5.76 -26.12 18.61
N ILE A 193 -5.52 -26.54 17.36
CA ILE A 193 -5.98 -27.84 16.84
C ILE A 193 -5.48 -28.98 17.74
N HIS A 194 -4.19 -29.00 18.06
CA HIS A 194 -3.61 -30.06 18.89
C HIS A 194 -4.11 -30.04 20.34
N THR A 195 -4.22 -28.86 20.95
CA THR A 195 -4.75 -28.68 22.30
C THR A 195 -6.20 -29.17 22.39
N LEU A 196 -7.08 -28.70 21.51
CA LEU A 196 -8.49 -29.12 21.48
C LEU A 196 -8.63 -30.60 21.12
N GLY A 197 -7.79 -31.12 20.24
CA GLY A 197 -7.75 -32.55 19.91
C GLY A 197 -7.36 -33.41 21.11
N THR A 198 -6.48 -32.92 21.98
CA THR A 198 -6.05 -33.60 23.21
C THR A 198 -7.14 -33.55 24.29
N GLN A 199 -7.80 -32.40 24.43
CA GLN A 199 -8.84 -32.18 25.43
C GLN A 199 -10.16 -32.93 25.13
N PHE A 200 -10.46 -33.15 23.85
CA PHE A 200 -11.69 -33.82 23.40
C PHE A 200 -11.41 -35.11 22.61
N THR A 201 -10.35 -35.85 22.93
CA THR A 201 -9.88 -37.07 22.22
C THR A 201 -10.96 -38.12 21.93
N ALA A 202 -11.96 -38.28 22.80
CA ALA A 202 -13.05 -39.24 22.62
C ALA A 202 -14.21 -38.74 21.74
N ASN A 203 -14.21 -37.46 21.35
CA ASN A 203 -15.28 -36.83 20.57
C ASN A 203 -14.71 -35.82 19.56
N GLY A 204 -14.03 -36.33 18.53
CA GLY A 204 -13.40 -35.50 17.50
C GLY A 204 -14.37 -34.55 16.77
N ASN A 205 -15.66 -34.88 16.70
CA ASN A 205 -16.69 -34.00 16.14
C ASN A 205 -16.87 -32.74 17.01
N ARG A 206 -16.70 -32.85 18.33
CA ARG A 206 -16.78 -31.71 19.25
C ARG A 206 -15.64 -30.72 19.02
N SER A 207 -14.42 -31.19 18.71
CA SER A 207 -13.28 -30.32 18.38
C SER A 207 -13.53 -29.50 17.10
N MET A 208 -14.33 -30.02 16.16
CA MET A 208 -14.65 -29.31 14.91
C MET A 208 -15.65 -28.17 15.11
N ASN A 209 -16.43 -28.16 16.19
CA ASN A 209 -17.34 -27.05 16.49
C ASN A 209 -16.63 -25.72 16.76
N PHE A 210 -15.31 -25.77 17.00
CA PHE A 210 -14.44 -24.61 17.21
C PHE A 210 -13.83 -24.06 15.91
N PHE A 211 -13.99 -24.75 14.77
CA PHE A 211 -13.34 -24.39 13.51
C PHE A 211 -14.33 -24.40 12.33
N ASP A 212 -14.75 -23.23 11.87
CA ASP A 212 -15.54 -23.12 10.64
C ASP A 212 -14.63 -23.04 9.40
N GLU A 213 -14.26 -24.21 8.86
CA GLU A 213 -13.43 -24.31 7.64
C GLU A 213 -14.03 -23.60 6.42
N SER A 214 -15.34 -23.36 6.39
CA SER A 214 -15.99 -22.69 5.26
C SER A 214 -15.44 -21.27 5.07
N LEU A 215 -15.00 -20.63 6.16
CA LEU A 215 -14.42 -19.28 6.16
C LEU A 215 -13.05 -19.21 5.48
N LEU A 216 -12.34 -20.34 5.38
CA LEU A 216 -11.03 -20.44 4.73
C LEU A 216 -11.15 -20.72 3.23
N ARG A 217 -12.31 -21.20 2.77
CA ARG A 217 -12.54 -21.60 1.38
C ARG A 217 -12.96 -20.40 0.53
N ARG A 218 -12.55 -20.41 -0.74
CA ARG A 218 -13.04 -19.44 -1.74
C ARG A 218 -14.52 -19.74 -2.00
N SER A 219 -15.41 -18.78 -1.76
CA SER A 219 -16.82 -18.88 -2.18
C SER A 219 -16.89 -19.12 -3.69
N LYS A 220 -17.58 -20.19 -4.10
CA LYS A 220 -17.94 -20.39 -5.51
C LYS A 220 -19.01 -19.36 -5.86
N ARG A 221 -18.67 -18.40 -6.72
CA ARG A 221 -19.64 -17.43 -7.25
C ARG A 221 -20.63 -18.20 -8.15
N THR A 222 -21.85 -18.43 -7.68
CA THR A 222 -22.92 -18.97 -8.51
C THR A 222 -23.24 -17.93 -9.57
N LYS A 223 -23.04 -18.26 -10.84
CA LYS A 223 -23.44 -17.40 -11.96
C LYS A 223 -24.97 -17.38 -11.92
N VAL A 224 -25.57 -16.24 -11.56
CA VAL A 224 -27.01 -16.03 -11.74
C VAL A 224 -27.20 -15.95 -13.24
N GLU A 225 -27.76 -17.01 -13.82
CA GLU A 225 -28.23 -16.98 -15.21
C GLU A 225 -29.34 -15.95 -15.27
N THR A 226 -29.10 -14.87 -15.99
CA THR A 226 -30.12 -13.89 -16.34
C THR A 226 -31.18 -14.63 -17.17
N PRO A 227 -32.48 -14.57 -16.79
CA PRO A 227 -33.54 -15.13 -17.61
C PRO A 227 -33.50 -14.52 -19.02
N PRO A 228 -33.83 -15.29 -20.08
CA PRO A 228 -33.89 -14.75 -21.43
C PRO A 228 -34.89 -13.60 -21.48
N ALA A 229 -34.48 -12.50 -22.13
CA ALA A 229 -35.36 -11.37 -22.38
C ALA A 229 -36.51 -11.82 -23.29
N GLU A 230 -37.75 -11.66 -22.82
CA GLU A 230 -38.96 -11.70 -23.64
C GLU A 230 -39.15 -10.39 -24.40
#